data_AF-A0A4Y2D785-F1
#
_entry.id   AF-A0A4Y2D785-F1
#
_cell.length_a   1.000
_cell.length_b   1.000
_cell.length_c   1.000
_cell.angle_alpha   90.00
_cell.angle_beta   90.00
_cell.angle_gamma   90.00
#
_symmetry.space_group_name_H-M   'P 1'
#
loop_
_entity.id
_entity.type
_entity.pdbx_description
1 polymer ?
#
loop_
_entity_poly.entity_id
_entity_poly.type
_entity_poly.pdbx_seq_one_letter_code
_entity_poly.pdbx_strand_id
1 'polypeptide(L)'
;MKPVLDAVVKLVNTIRSRGLTHKQFRDFLQSVQSEYSDVLYYTKVRWLSAGCVFERVWQLKDDIVSFFHEKQCSVECEMLEDTEWLADLAFFTDLLCHMNNLNVKIQGKNQFIDDIWAHLKAFKLKLNLFAGQLAKNDLSHFSRLNSIPSANEEKLKNYEDGLKKLHFEIERRFQDFSAIQTELDIFTMPFNVNCEAVRSDLQLELIELQSNNHLKQSFLNMPKLELYKSLSKLSVLMVGRDITIRNCFLLGGFIRIKQEDDPDVIEKPADYSEEDYESWINVDSNLEKVGKLQKQQNVKHG
;
A
#
# COMPACT_ATOMS: atom_id res chain seq x y z
N MET A 1 11.62 -14.18 -2.11
CA MET A 1 10.63 -13.22 -2.65
C MET A 1 10.49 -13.27 -4.16
N LYS A 2 11.51 -12.97 -4.99
CA LYS A 2 11.37 -13.01 -6.47
C LYS A 2 10.88 -14.38 -7.02
N PRO A 3 11.42 -15.54 -6.58
CA PRO A 3 10.91 -16.83 -7.07
C PRO A 3 9.43 -17.07 -6.75
N VAL A 4 8.98 -16.67 -5.54
CA VAL A 4 7.57 -16.75 -5.14
C VAL A 4 6.70 -15.86 -6.03
N LEU A 5 7.16 -14.64 -6.33
CA LEU A 5 6.48 -13.74 -7.27
C LEU A 5 6.31 -14.35 -8.65
N ASP A 6 7.40 -14.80 -9.25
CA ASP A 6 7.38 -15.34 -10.61
C ASP A 6 6.46 -16.57 -10.69
N ALA A 7 6.46 -17.40 -9.64
CA ALA A 7 5.64 -18.61 -9.58
C ALA A 7 4.14 -18.31 -9.39
N VAL A 8 3.76 -17.41 -8.47
CA VAL A 8 2.37 -16.96 -8.29
C VAL A 8 1.85 -16.28 -9.56
N VAL A 9 2.66 -15.42 -10.19
CA VAL A 9 2.29 -14.76 -11.44
C VAL A 9 2.08 -15.77 -12.56
N LYS A 10 2.96 -16.78 -12.69
CA LYS A 10 2.79 -17.86 -13.65
C LYS A 10 1.47 -18.62 -13.41
N LEU A 11 1.21 -19.03 -12.16
CA LEU A 11 -0.01 -19.74 -11.77
C LEU A 11 -1.28 -18.96 -12.13
N VAL A 12 -1.35 -17.69 -11.72
CA VAL A 12 -2.49 -16.81 -12.02
C VAL A 12 -2.67 -16.66 -13.53
N ASN A 13 -1.57 -16.48 -14.27
CA ASN A 13 -1.63 -16.37 -15.73
C ASN A 13 -2.09 -17.68 -16.38
N THR A 14 -1.68 -18.86 -15.89
CA THR A 14 -2.17 -20.15 -16.41
C THR A 14 -3.70 -20.26 -16.27
N ILE A 15 -4.25 -19.81 -15.15
CA ILE A 15 -5.72 -19.79 -14.93
C ILE A 15 -6.41 -18.74 -15.81
N ARG A 16 -5.86 -17.51 -15.85
CA ARG A 16 -6.54 -16.33 -16.41
C ARG A 16 -6.31 -16.07 -17.90
N SER A 17 -5.18 -16.51 -18.46
CA SER A 17 -4.80 -16.16 -19.85
C SER A 17 -5.58 -16.94 -20.91
N ARG A 18 -6.15 -18.10 -20.56
CA ARG A 18 -6.92 -18.94 -21.46
C ARG A 18 -8.40 -18.88 -21.09
N GLY A 19 -9.24 -18.32 -21.95
CA GLY A 19 -10.67 -18.12 -21.67
C GLY A 19 -11.42 -19.39 -21.26
N LEU A 20 -11.10 -20.53 -21.87
CA LEU A 20 -11.70 -21.82 -21.48
C LEU A 20 -11.28 -22.25 -20.07
N THR A 21 -9.98 -22.20 -19.76
CA THR A 21 -9.46 -22.56 -18.43
C THR A 21 -10.04 -21.66 -17.36
N HIS A 22 -10.12 -20.35 -17.63
CA HIS A 22 -10.67 -19.37 -16.71
C HIS A 22 -12.15 -19.65 -16.42
N LYS A 23 -12.96 -19.88 -17.46
CA LYS A 23 -14.37 -20.23 -17.29
C LYS A 23 -14.53 -21.52 -16.47
N GLN A 24 -13.77 -22.56 -16.81
CA GLN A 24 -13.80 -23.85 -16.09
C GLN A 24 -13.41 -23.70 -14.62
N PHE A 25 -12.42 -22.85 -14.31
CA PHE A 25 -12.03 -22.58 -12.94
C PHE A 25 -13.15 -21.86 -12.17
N ARG A 26 -13.82 -20.87 -12.77
CA ARG A 26 -14.97 -20.20 -12.13
C ARG A 26 -16.14 -21.15 -11.90
N ASP A 27 -16.47 -21.98 -12.88
CA ASP A 27 -17.52 -23.00 -12.76
C ASP A 27 -17.16 -24.00 -11.64
N PHE A 28 -15.89 -24.40 -11.53
CA PHE A 28 -15.39 -25.23 -10.44
C PHE A 28 -15.57 -24.56 -9.07
N LEU A 29 -15.12 -23.30 -8.90
CA LEU A 29 -15.25 -22.56 -7.64
C LEU A 29 -16.72 -22.43 -7.21
N GLN A 30 -17.63 -22.23 -8.16
CA GLN A 30 -19.07 -22.22 -7.88
C GLN A 30 -19.57 -23.60 -7.41
N SER A 31 -19.08 -24.68 -8.01
CA SER A 31 -19.50 -26.04 -7.66
C SER A 31 -19.06 -26.46 -6.26
N VAL A 32 -17.87 -26.02 -5.81
CA VAL A 32 -17.35 -26.28 -4.46
C VAL A 32 -17.82 -25.26 -3.43
N GLN A 33 -18.67 -24.30 -3.84
CA GLN A 33 -19.16 -23.20 -3.00
C GLN A 33 -18.02 -22.41 -2.34
N SER A 34 -16.94 -22.17 -3.08
CA SER A 34 -15.80 -21.38 -2.58
C SER A 34 -16.23 -19.97 -2.19
N GLU A 35 -15.56 -19.40 -1.18
CA GLU A 35 -15.81 -18.02 -0.72
C GLU A 35 -15.59 -16.99 -1.84
N TYR A 36 -14.63 -17.28 -2.74
CA TYR A 36 -14.30 -16.41 -3.86
C TYR A 36 -14.66 -17.06 -5.18
N SER A 37 -15.19 -16.27 -6.11
CA SER A 37 -15.65 -16.74 -7.42
C SER A 37 -14.59 -16.69 -8.53
N ASP A 38 -13.40 -16.14 -8.25
CA ASP A 38 -12.30 -16.02 -9.20
C ASP A 38 -10.97 -15.67 -8.51
N VAL A 39 -9.85 -15.91 -9.21
CA VAL A 39 -8.54 -15.33 -8.90
C VAL A 39 -8.43 -13.90 -9.43
N LEU A 40 -7.56 -13.09 -8.84
CA LEU A 40 -7.28 -11.74 -9.32
C LEU A 40 -6.16 -11.77 -10.36
N TYR A 41 -6.33 -11.04 -11.47
CA TYR A 41 -5.30 -10.96 -12.51
C TYR A 41 -4.14 -10.07 -12.07
N TYR A 42 -2.91 -10.56 -12.24
CA TYR A 42 -1.70 -9.78 -11.99
C TYR A 42 -1.29 -8.99 -13.23
N THR A 43 -0.99 -7.70 -13.05
CA THR A 43 -0.35 -6.88 -14.09
C THR A 43 0.91 -6.22 -13.53
N LYS A 44 2.01 -6.21 -14.30
CA LYS A 44 3.28 -5.61 -13.87
C LYS A 44 3.14 -4.12 -13.54
N VAL A 45 2.32 -3.41 -14.31
CA VAL A 45 2.01 -1.98 -14.11
C VAL A 45 1.23 -1.70 -12.82
N ARG A 46 0.52 -2.70 -12.26
CA ARG A 46 -0.22 -2.58 -11.00
C ARG A 46 0.41 -3.42 -9.89
N TRP A 47 1.74 -3.35 -9.74
CA TRP A 47 2.45 -4.06 -8.66
C TRP A 47 1.89 -3.75 -7.25
N LEU A 48 1.23 -2.59 -7.09
CA LEU A 48 0.55 -2.19 -5.86
C LEU A 48 -0.62 -3.08 -5.47
N SER A 49 -1.32 -3.69 -6.43
CA SER A 49 -2.39 -4.66 -6.16
C SER A 49 -1.85 -6.09 -6.00
N ALA A 50 -0.53 -6.29 -6.02
CA ALA A 50 0.06 -7.63 -5.85
C ALA A 50 -0.36 -8.25 -4.51
N GLY A 51 -0.44 -7.46 -3.43
CA GLY A 51 -0.92 -7.97 -2.15
C GLY A 51 -2.31 -8.58 -2.22
N CYS A 52 -3.24 -7.98 -2.94
CA CYS A 52 -4.59 -8.54 -3.14
C CYS A 52 -4.55 -9.83 -3.97
N VAL A 53 -3.70 -9.91 -5.00
CA VAL A 53 -3.55 -11.13 -5.82
C VAL A 53 -3.01 -12.27 -4.96
N PHE A 54 -1.96 -12.01 -4.20
CA PHE A 54 -1.35 -12.99 -3.30
C PHE A 54 -2.31 -13.46 -2.22
N GLU A 55 -3.05 -12.52 -1.61
CA GLU A 55 -4.09 -12.85 -0.64
C GLU A 55 -5.15 -13.76 -1.27
N ARG A 56 -5.62 -13.45 -2.49
CA ARG A 56 -6.60 -14.29 -3.18
C ARG A 56 -6.06 -15.68 -3.48
N VAL A 57 -4.81 -15.78 -3.92
CA VAL A 57 -4.16 -17.08 -4.17
C VAL A 57 -4.00 -17.87 -2.86
N TRP A 58 -3.64 -17.21 -1.76
CA TRP A 58 -3.56 -17.83 -0.45
C TRP A 58 -4.92 -18.40 0.00
N GLN A 59 -6.00 -17.64 -0.16
CA GLN A 59 -7.36 -18.04 0.19
C GLN A 59 -7.86 -19.20 -0.67
N LEU A 60 -7.52 -19.20 -1.96
CA LEU A 60 -7.96 -20.21 -2.93
C LEU A 60 -6.98 -21.38 -3.11
N LYS A 61 -5.88 -21.45 -2.35
CA LYS A 61 -4.79 -22.41 -2.61
C LYS A 61 -5.26 -23.87 -2.70
N ASP A 62 -6.18 -24.27 -1.82
CA ASP A 62 -6.69 -25.65 -1.75
C ASP A 62 -7.65 -25.94 -2.92
N ASP A 63 -8.46 -24.95 -3.31
CA ASP A 63 -9.34 -25.02 -4.48
C ASP A 63 -8.53 -25.06 -5.78
N ILE A 64 -7.44 -24.28 -5.87
CA ILE A 64 -6.54 -24.26 -7.02
C ILE A 64 -5.87 -25.63 -7.20
N VAL A 65 -5.36 -26.22 -6.10
CA VAL A 65 -4.78 -27.57 -6.12
C VAL A 65 -5.82 -28.59 -6.60
N SER A 66 -7.03 -28.58 -6.03
CA SER A 66 -8.11 -29.49 -6.40
C SER A 66 -8.50 -29.37 -7.88
N PHE A 67 -8.60 -28.14 -8.40
CA PHE A 67 -8.90 -27.89 -9.81
C PHE A 67 -7.82 -28.47 -10.76
N PHE A 68 -6.54 -28.27 -10.46
CA PHE A 68 -5.46 -28.78 -11.31
C PHE A 68 -5.29 -30.29 -11.25
N HIS A 69 -5.64 -30.92 -10.12
CA HIS A 69 -5.76 -32.39 -10.03
C HIS A 69 -6.88 -32.93 -10.93
N GLU A 70 -8.07 -32.31 -10.93
CA GLU A 70 -9.17 -32.70 -11.82
C GLU A 70 -8.78 -32.57 -13.30
N LYS A 71 -7.97 -31.55 -13.63
CA LYS A 71 -7.43 -31.33 -14.98
C LYS A 71 -6.27 -32.26 -15.36
N GLN A 72 -5.80 -33.12 -14.47
CA GLN A 72 -4.59 -33.94 -14.66
C GLN A 72 -3.35 -33.08 -15.00
N CYS A 73 -3.26 -31.88 -14.41
CA CYS A 73 -2.24 -30.86 -14.67
C CYS A 73 -1.58 -30.38 -13.35
N SER A 74 -1.35 -31.27 -12.40
CA SER A 74 -0.82 -30.94 -11.05
C SER A 74 0.55 -30.24 -11.06
N VAL A 75 1.36 -30.43 -12.10
CA VAL A 75 2.65 -29.75 -12.29
C VAL A 75 2.52 -28.21 -12.27
N GLU A 76 1.36 -27.66 -12.65
CA GLU A 76 1.13 -26.21 -12.62
C GLU A 76 0.95 -25.66 -11.20
N CYS A 77 0.63 -26.51 -10.22
CA CYS A 77 0.35 -26.11 -8.83
C CYS A 77 1.17 -26.88 -7.78
N GLU A 78 2.17 -27.68 -8.18
CA GLU A 78 2.98 -28.51 -7.26
C GLU A 78 3.59 -27.73 -6.09
N MET A 79 3.96 -26.47 -6.33
CA MET A 79 4.49 -25.56 -5.30
C MET A 79 3.51 -25.30 -4.15
N LEU A 80 2.19 -25.38 -4.39
CA LEU A 80 1.16 -25.19 -3.36
C LEU A 80 1.04 -26.39 -2.42
N GLU A 81 1.61 -27.54 -2.79
CA GLU A 81 1.62 -28.76 -1.99
C GLU A 81 2.91 -28.88 -1.15
N ASP A 82 3.92 -28.05 -1.42
CA ASP A 82 5.16 -27.97 -0.65
C ASP A 82 5.01 -27.06 0.56
N THR A 83 5.00 -27.64 1.77
CA THR A 83 4.90 -26.92 3.05
C THR A 83 6.00 -25.87 3.22
N GLU A 84 7.22 -26.15 2.75
CA GLU A 84 8.32 -25.21 2.83
C GLU A 84 8.00 -24.00 1.94
N TRP A 85 7.62 -24.22 0.69
CA TRP A 85 7.25 -23.15 -0.23
C TRP A 85 6.02 -22.38 0.26
N LEU A 86 5.04 -23.04 0.88
CA LEU A 86 3.87 -22.38 1.49
C LEU A 86 4.28 -21.40 2.60
N ALA A 87 5.32 -21.68 3.38
CA ALA A 87 5.84 -20.71 4.35
C ALA A 87 6.38 -19.45 3.66
N ASP A 88 7.08 -19.61 2.53
CA ASP A 88 7.58 -18.47 1.73
C ASP A 88 6.43 -17.65 1.14
N LEU A 89 5.39 -18.32 0.63
CA LEU A 89 4.17 -17.67 0.15
C LEU A 89 3.45 -16.93 1.29
N ALA A 90 3.32 -17.55 2.45
CA ALA A 90 2.65 -17.00 3.62
C ALA A 90 3.31 -15.71 4.10
N PHE A 91 4.63 -15.77 4.33
CA PHE A 91 5.43 -14.61 4.71
C PHE A 91 5.31 -13.48 3.69
N PHE A 92 5.47 -13.80 2.41
CA PHE A 92 5.46 -12.78 1.37
C PHE A 92 4.07 -12.16 1.19
N THR A 93 3.00 -12.94 1.37
CA THR A 93 1.61 -12.45 1.36
C THR A 93 1.35 -11.48 2.52
N ASP A 94 1.72 -11.85 3.75
CA ASP A 94 1.60 -10.96 4.92
C ASP A 94 2.40 -9.66 4.72
N LEU A 95 3.64 -9.74 4.20
CA LEU A 95 4.45 -8.57 3.88
C LEU A 95 3.80 -7.66 2.83
N LEU A 96 3.29 -8.24 1.74
CA LEU A 96 2.60 -7.49 0.69
C LEU A 96 1.32 -6.83 1.22
N CYS A 97 0.59 -7.47 2.14
CA CYS A 97 -0.56 -6.87 2.82
C CYS A 97 -0.15 -5.66 3.66
N HIS A 98 0.95 -5.73 4.42
CA HIS A 98 1.50 -4.58 5.14
C HIS A 98 1.92 -3.44 4.20
N MET A 99 2.55 -3.77 3.08
CA MET A 99 2.92 -2.79 2.05
C MET A 99 1.71 -2.16 1.38
N ASN A 100 0.66 -2.94 1.09
CA ASN A 100 -0.58 -2.42 0.52
C ASN A 100 -1.27 -1.44 1.47
N ASN A 101 -1.27 -1.75 2.77
CA ASN A 101 -1.79 -0.86 3.81
C ASN A 101 -1.01 0.47 3.88
N LEU A 102 0.31 0.46 3.67
CA LEU A 102 1.09 1.69 3.54
C LEU A 102 0.70 2.43 2.26
N ASN A 103 0.60 1.71 1.14
CA ASN A 103 0.32 2.31 -0.17
C ASN A 103 -1.03 3.05 -0.19
N VAL A 104 -2.09 2.42 0.32
CA VAL A 104 -3.42 3.04 0.43
C VAL A 104 -3.37 4.36 1.20
N LYS A 105 -2.54 4.42 2.26
CA LYS A 105 -2.37 5.65 3.04
C LYS A 105 -1.63 6.73 2.25
N ILE A 106 -0.54 6.38 1.56
CA ILE A 106 0.26 7.34 0.77
C ILE A 106 -0.52 7.85 -0.46
N GLN A 107 -1.36 7.01 -1.06
CA GLN A 107 -2.13 7.35 -2.27
C GLN A 107 -3.54 7.90 -1.99
N GLY A 108 -3.88 8.08 -0.71
CA GLY A 108 -5.16 8.65 -0.31
C GLY A 108 -5.40 10.05 -0.90
N LYS A 109 -6.66 10.43 -1.06
CA LYS A 109 -7.02 11.80 -1.43
C LYS A 109 -6.67 12.75 -0.29
N ASN A 110 -6.16 13.94 -0.63
CA ASN A 110 -5.79 15.02 0.29
C ASN A 110 -4.64 14.64 1.26
N GLN A 111 -3.68 13.84 0.81
CA GLN A 111 -2.50 13.48 1.60
C GLN A 111 -1.43 14.56 1.55
N PHE A 112 -1.16 15.23 2.67
CA PHE A 112 -0.05 16.18 2.71
C PHE A 112 1.30 15.44 2.69
N ILE A 113 2.33 16.14 2.22
CA ILE A 113 3.69 15.58 2.14
C ILE A 113 4.21 15.13 3.51
N ASP A 114 3.84 15.82 4.59
CA ASP A 114 4.17 15.41 5.96
C ASP A 114 3.37 14.19 6.43
N ASP A 115 2.12 14.01 5.99
CA ASP A 115 1.34 12.80 6.27
C ASP A 115 1.99 11.58 5.61
N ILE A 116 2.38 11.72 4.33
CA ILE A 116 3.12 10.70 3.59
C ILE A 116 4.41 10.34 4.33
N TRP A 117 5.15 11.35 4.80
CA TRP A 117 6.38 11.12 5.53
C TRP A 117 6.16 10.44 6.88
N ALA A 118 5.13 10.83 7.62
CA ALA A 118 4.75 10.20 8.87
C ALA A 118 4.36 8.73 8.66
N HIS A 119 3.62 8.42 7.58
CA HIS A 119 3.29 7.05 7.20
C HIS A 119 4.53 6.21 6.88
N LEU A 120 5.49 6.77 6.14
CA LEU A 120 6.77 6.12 5.85
C LEU A 120 7.60 5.87 7.12
N LYS A 121 7.74 6.87 7.99
CA LYS A 121 8.42 6.72 9.30
C LYS A 121 7.78 5.61 10.14
N ALA A 122 6.46 5.61 10.25
CA ALA A 122 5.74 4.58 10.99
C ALA A 122 5.96 3.19 10.38
N PHE A 123 5.98 3.07 9.06
CA PHE A 123 6.24 1.80 8.39
C PHE A 123 7.68 1.29 8.60
N LYS A 124 8.69 2.18 8.56
CA LYS A 124 10.07 1.82 8.92
C LYS A 124 10.16 1.24 10.33
N LEU A 125 9.52 1.89 11.30
CA LEU A 125 9.45 1.37 12.68
C LEU A 125 8.77 0.00 12.75
N LYS A 126 7.69 -0.21 11.99
CA LYS A 126 7.04 -1.53 11.87
C LYS A 126 7.98 -2.59 11.30
N LEU A 127 8.73 -2.30 10.23
CA LEU A 127 9.68 -3.25 9.66
C LEU A 127 10.76 -3.67 10.67
N ASN A 128 11.26 -2.73 11.48
CA ASN A 128 12.21 -3.04 12.56
C ASN A 128 11.57 -3.90 13.64
N LEU A 129 10.33 -3.60 14.05
CA LEU A 129 9.57 -4.41 15.00
C LEU A 129 9.38 -5.83 14.46
N PHE A 130 8.91 -5.96 13.21
CA PHE A 130 8.67 -7.23 12.54
C PHE A 130 9.95 -8.07 12.47
N ALA A 131 11.08 -7.48 12.07
CA ALA A 131 12.36 -8.18 12.07
C ALA A 131 12.76 -8.69 13.46
N GLY A 132 12.63 -7.84 14.49
CA GLY A 132 12.92 -8.22 15.88
C GLY A 132 11.97 -9.28 16.45
N GLN A 133 10.74 -9.35 15.96
CA GLN A 133 9.76 -10.39 16.32
C GLN A 133 10.07 -11.71 15.62
N LEU A 134 10.39 -11.71 14.33
CA LEU A 134 10.80 -12.91 13.59
C LEU A 134 12.04 -13.56 14.22
N ALA A 135 13.02 -12.75 14.66
CA ALA A 135 14.20 -13.24 15.38
C ALA A 135 13.88 -13.97 16.71
N LYS A 136 12.70 -13.70 17.29
CA LYS A 136 12.20 -14.31 18.53
C LYS A 136 11.11 -15.35 18.27
N ASN A 137 10.89 -15.71 17.01
CA ASN A 137 9.79 -16.56 16.57
C ASN A 137 8.39 -16.04 16.99
N ASP A 138 8.24 -14.72 17.10
CA ASP A 138 6.95 -14.07 17.31
C ASP A 138 6.32 -13.74 15.95
N LEU A 139 5.25 -14.45 15.61
CA LEU A 139 4.54 -14.33 14.33
C LEU A 139 3.23 -13.52 14.46
N SER A 140 3.06 -12.75 15.53
CA SER A 140 1.81 -12.01 15.83
C SER A 140 1.35 -11.07 14.71
N HIS A 141 2.27 -10.60 13.87
CA HIS A 141 1.97 -9.72 12.73
C HIS A 141 2.06 -10.42 11.36
N PHE A 142 2.28 -11.73 11.35
CA PHE A 142 2.36 -12.58 10.16
C PHE A 142 1.35 -13.72 10.31
N SER A 143 0.07 -13.36 10.21
CA SER A 143 -1.07 -14.26 10.45
C SER A 143 -1.09 -15.50 9.55
N ARG A 144 -0.70 -15.37 8.27
CA ARG A 144 -0.64 -16.50 7.34
C ARG A 144 0.55 -17.37 7.68
N LEU A 145 1.71 -16.77 7.94
CA LEU A 145 2.90 -17.51 8.34
C LEU A 145 2.68 -18.30 9.64
N ASN A 146 1.97 -17.70 10.60
CA ASN A 146 1.59 -18.34 11.87
C ASN A 146 0.61 -19.53 11.70
N SER A 147 -0.06 -19.64 10.56
CA SER A 147 -0.98 -20.75 10.27
C SER A 147 -0.28 -21.97 9.65
N ILE A 148 0.99 -21.83 9.24
CA ILE A 148 1.78 -22.92 8.67
C ILE A 148 2.48 -23.72 9.79
N PRO A 149 2.48 -25.07 9.74
CA PRO A 149 3.23 -25.90 10.68
C PRO A 149 4.71 -25.48 10.73
N SER A 150 5.22 -25.15 11.94
CA SER A 150 6.39 -24.31 12.22
C SER A 150 7.38 -24.10 11.06
N ALA A 151 7.45 -22.87 10.55
CA ALA A 151 8.52 -22.45 9.67
C ALA A 151 9.88 -22.68 10.34
N ASN A 152 10.83 -23.26 9.61
CA ASN A 152 12.19 -23.51 10.06
C ASN A 152 12.88 -22.21 10.52
N GLU A 153 13.68 -22.28 11.59
CA GLU A 153 14.48 -21.15 12.12
C GLU A 153 15.34 -20.49 11.03
N GLU A 154 15.89 -21.27 10.10
CA GLU A 154 16.67 -20.74 8.98
C GLU A 154 15.84 -19.82 8.07
N LYS A 155 14.57 -20.16 7.83
CA LYS A 155 13.65 -19.34 7.04
C LYS A 155 13.29 -18.06 7.76
N LEU A 156 13.00 -18.13 9.06
CA LEU A 156 12.70 -16.94 9.85
C LEU A 156 13.87 -15.94 9.82
N LYS A 157 15.11 -16.43 9.87
CA LYS A 157 16.31 -15.60 9.70
C LYS A 157 16.40 -14.99 8.30
N ASN A 158 16.11 -15.76 7.25
CA ASN A 158 16.08 -15.24 5.87
C ASN A 158 14.99 -14.16 5.69
N TYR A 159 13.84 -14.32 6.33
CA TYR A 159 12.74 -13.36 6.32
C TYR A 159 13.12 -12.08 7.08
N GLU A 160 13.71 -12.22 8.27
CA GLU A 160 14.26 -11.11 9.05
C GLU A 160 15.25 -10.28 8.21
N ASP A 161 16.21 -10.93 7.55
CA ASP A 161 17.17 -10.26 6.68
C ASP A 161 16.50 -9.58 5.48
N GLY A 162 15.44 -10.19 4.94
CA GLY A 162 14.58 -9.59 3.92
C GLY A 162 13.92 -8.29 4.38
N LEU A 163 13.38 -8.26 5.61
CA LEU A 163 12.77 -7.07 6.19
C LEU A 163 13.80 -5.96 6.47
N LYS A 164 15.00 -6.31 6.94
CA LYS A 164 16.10 -5.34 7.14
C LYS A 164 16.54 -4.70 5.83
N LYS A 165 16.67 -5.51 4.76
CA LYS A 165 16.97 -5.01 3.41
C LYS A 165 15.86 -4.08 2.90
N LEU A 166 14.60 -4.46 3.08
CA LEU A 166 13.47 -3.60 2.69
C LEU A 166 13.47 -2.28 3.48
N HIS A 167 13.74 -2.32 4.78
CA HIS A 167 13.87 -1.11 5.60
C HIS A 167 14.95 -0.18 5.03
N PHE A 168 16.15 -0.72 4.75
CA PHE A 168 17.24 0.05 4.16
C PHE A 168 16.87 0.66 2.80
N GLU A 169 16.18 -0.10 1.95
CA GLU A 169 15.72 0.38 0.65
C GLU A 169 14.70 1.52 0.76
N ILE A 170 13.78 1.46 1.73
CA ILE A 170 12.86 2.58 2.01
C ILE A 170 13.64 3.80 2.51
N GLU A 171 14.59 3.62 3.43
CA GLU A 171 15.43 4.74 3.90
C GLU A 171 16.18 5.40 2.75
N ARG A 172 16.83 4.60 1.90
CA ARG A 172 17.58 5.07 0.73
C ARG A 172 16.69 5.82 -0.25
N ARG A 173 15.51 5.27 -0.57
CA ARG A 173 14.60 5.84 -1.57
C ARG A 173 13.96 7.15 -1.11
N PHE A 174 13.74 7.31 0.19
CA PHE A 174 13.07 8.48 0.76
C PHE A 174 14.01 9.36 1.59
N GLN A 175 15.33 9.29 1.34
CA GLN A 175 16.33 10.09 2.04
C GLN A 175 16.08 11.60 1.92
N ASP A 176 15.49 12.05 0.81
CA ASP A 176 15.22 13.47 0.56
C ASP A 176 14.23 14.04 1.58
N PHE A 177 13.28 13.23 2.06
CA PHE A 177 12.35 13.65 3.13
C PHE A 177 13.07 13.93 4.45
N SER A 178 14.15 13.17 4.73
CA SER A 178 15.00 13.43 5.89
C SER A 178 15.79 14.73 5.71
N ALA A 179 16.20 15.06 4.48
CA ALA A 179 16.92 16.30 4.17
C ALA A 179 16.05 17.56 4.34
N ILE A 180 14.75 17.46 4.08
CA ILE A 180 13.79 18.58 4.22
C ILE A 180 12.99 18.54 5.55
N GLN A 181 13.48 17.80 6.54
CA GLN A 181 12.73 17.56 7.79
C GLN A 181 12.35 18.87 8.49
N THR A 182 13.25 19.85 8.54
CA THR A 182 13.01 21.14 9.18
C THR A 182 11.91 21.93 8.48
N GLU A 183 11.92 21.95 7.14
CA GLU A 183 10.87 22.58 6.33
C GLU A 183 9.52 21.88 6.53
N LEU A 184 9.52 20.54 6.64
CA LEU A 184 8.31 19.78 6.97
C LEU A 184 7.80 20.08 8.37
N ASP A 185 8.68 20.32 9.33
CA ASP A 185 8.29 20.68 10.70
C ASP A 185 7.69 22.09 10.75
N ILE A 186 8.27 23.05 10.02
CA ILE A 186 7.70 24.40 9.84
C ILE A 186 6.32 24.30 9.20
N PHE A 187 6.18 23.47 8.17
CA PHE A 187 4.89 23.23 7.54
C PHE A 187 3.91 22.61 8.55
N THR A 188 4.29 21.56 9.26
CA THR A 188 3.35 20.77 10.06
C THR A 188 2.95 21.46 11.35
N MET A 189 3.92 22.02 12.08
CA MET A 189 3.74 22.60 13.41
C MET A 189 4.42 23.97 13.50
N PRO A 190 4.06 24.95 12.66
CA PRO A 190 4.75 26.24 12.57
C PRO A 190 4.84 26.98 13.91
N PHE A 191 3.87 26.79 14.81
CA PHE A 191 3.81 27.43 16.12
C PHE A 191 4.68 26.78 17.21
N ASN A 192 5.26 25.60 16.94
CA ASN A 192 6.08 24.84 17.88
C ASN A 192 7.54 24.67 17.42
N VAL A 193 7.90 25.20 16.25
CA VAL A 193 9.27 25.15 15.74
C VAL A 193 10.14 26.23 16.41
N ASN A 194 11.35 25.85 16.82
CA ASN A 194 12.34 26.80 17.32
C ASN A 194 12.85 27.67 16.15
N CYS A 195 12.57 28.98 16.19
CA CYS A 195 12.99 29.92 15.15
C CYS A 195 14.52 30.07 15.03
N GLU A 196 15.30 29.77 16.06
CA GLU A 196 16.76 29.82 15.97
C GLU A 196 17.34 28.62 15.20
N ALA A 197 16.60 27.51 15.14
CA ALA A 197 17.02 26.28 14.48
C ALA A 197 16.65 26.21 12.98
N VAL A 198 15.89 27.19 12.48
CA VAL A 198 15.53 27.27 11.05
C VAL A 198 16.53 28.12 10.27
N ARG A 199 16.54 27.98 8.94
CA ARG A 199 17.41 28.77 8.05
C ARG A 199 17.19 30.27 8.27
N SER A 200 18.28 31.04 8.20
CA SER A 200 18.29 32.48 8.50
C SER A 200 17.29 33.30 7.70
N ASP A 201 17.01 32.89 6.46
CA ASP A 201 16.03 33.52 5.57
C ASP A 201 14.57 33.32 5.99
N LEU A 202 14.28 32.36 6.88
CA LEU A 202 12.93 32.05 7.37
C LEU A 202 12.67 32.51 8.81
N GLN A 203 13.70 32.89 9.57
CA GLN A 203 13.57 33.14 11.01
C GLN A 203 12.61 34.29 11.33
N LEU A 204 12.77 35.44 10.64
CA LEU A 204 11.94 36.62 10.88
C LEU A 204 10.48 36.39 10.47
N GLU A 205 10.25 35.77 9.30
CA GLU A 205 8.90 35.41 8.84
C GLU A 205 8.21 34.45 9.81
N LEU A 206 8.95 33.47 10.34
CA LEU A 206 8.43 32.53 11.33
C LEU A 206 8.08 33.23 12.64
N ILE A 207 8.88 34.19 13.11
CA ILE A 207 8.58 34.97 14.33
C ILE A 207 7.28 35.77 14.14
N GLU A 208 7.10 36.42 12.99
CA GLU A 208 5.89 37.19 12.67
C GLU A 208 4.66 36.28 12.61
N LEU A 209 4.78 35.12 11.96
CA LEU A 209 3.73 34.10 11.89
C LEU A 209 3.37 33.59 13.29
N GLN A 210 4.35 33.23 14.11
CA GLN A 210 4.15 32.70 15.46
C GLN A 210 3.51 33.71 16.42
N SER A 211 3.76 35.00 16.21
CA SER A 211 3.17 36.10 16.98
C SER A 211 1.73 36.40 16.58
N ASN A 212 1.25 35.88 15.44
CA ASN A 212 -0.11 36.13 14.97
C ASN A 212 -1.14 35.23 15.68
N ASN A 213 -1.76 35.78 16.73
CA ASN A 213 -2.78 35.08 17.52
C ASN A 213 -3.99 34.60 16.70
N HIS A 214 -4.41 35.35 15.68
CA HIS A 214 -5.53 34.94 14.83
C HIS A 214 -5.18 33.70 13.99
N LEU A 215 -3.97 33.67 13.40
CA LEU A 215 -3.50 32.50 12.66
C LEU A 215 -3.29 31.30 13.59
N LYS A 216 -2.78 31.51 14.81
CA LYS A 216 -2.65 30.46 15.82
C LYS A 216 -4.00 29.84 16.18
N GLN A 217 -5.02 30.67 16.40
CA GLN A 217 -6.39 30.19 16.65
C GLN A 217 -6.98 29.48 15.42
N SER A 218 -6.71 29.99 14.22
CA SER A 218 -7.16 29.34 12.98
C SER A 218 -6.50 27.95 12.82
N PHE A 219 -5.21 27.82 13.12
CA PHE A 219 -4.48 26.56 13.05
C PHE A 219 -5.04 25.48 13.98
N LEU A 220 -5.51 25.87 15.18
CA LEU A 220 -6.10 24.93 16.13
C LEU A 220 -7.54 24.52 15.79
N ASN A 221 -8.29 25.39 15.12
CA ASN A 221 -9.73 25.24 14.95
C ASN A 221 -10.16 24.90 13.51
N MET A 222 -9.23 24.87 12.55
CA MET A 222 -9.52 24.67 11.13
C MET A 222 -8.78 23.44 10.56
N PRO A 223 -9.39 22.68 9.64
CA PRO A 223 -8.67 21.67 8.87
C PRO A 223 -7.46 22.26 8.14
N LYS A 224 -6.34 21.52 8.16
CA LYS A 224 -5.05 21.92 7.57
C LYS A 224 -5.17 22.47 6.15
N LEU A 225 -5.97 21.81 5.31
CA LEU A 225 -6.23 22.25 3.93
C LEU A 225 -6.87 23.63 3.83
N GLU A 226 -7.90 23.88 4.65
CA GLU A 226 -8.61 25.15 4.65
C GLU A 226 -7.74 26.27 5.23
N LEU A 227 -6.92 25.95 6.23
CA LEU A 227 -5.96 26.91 6.79
C LEU A 227 -5.02 27.43 5.70
N TYR A 228 -4.37 26.53 4.96
CA TYR A 228 -3.43 26.95 3.91
C TYR A 228 -4.10 27.64 2.74
N LYS A 229 -5.34 27.27 2.38
CA LYS A 229 -6.14 28.05 1.42
C LYS A 229 -6.38 29.47 1.90
N SER A 230 -6.65 29.67 3.20
CA SER A 230 -6.87 31.00 3.78
C SER A 230 -5.61 31.87 3.76
N LEU A 231 -4.43 31.26 3.96
CA LEU A 231 -3.13 31.94 3.93
C LEU A 231 -2.76 32.45 2.53
N SER A 232 -3.16 31.74 1.46
CA SER A 232 -2.90 32.17 0.07
C SER A 232 -3.51 33.52 -0.30
N LYS A 233 -4.53 33.98 0.43
CA LYS A 233 -5.20 35.28 0.24
C LYS A 233 -4.52 36.43 1.00
N LEU A 234 -3.62 36.11 1.94
CA LEU A 234 -2.86 37.07 2.73
C LEU A 234 -1.46 37.19 2.11
N SER A 235 -1.31 38.09 1.14
CA SER A 235 -0.10 38.29 0.34
C SER A 235 1.11 38.86 1.11
N VAL A 236 1.28 38.59 2.41
CA VAL A 236 2.27 39.29 3.25
C VAL A 236 3.09 38.38 4.17
N LEU A 237 2.74 37.10 4.39
CA LEU A 237 3.45 36.27 5.37
C LEU A 237 4.29 35.11 4.81
N MET A 238 4.39 34.96 3.48
CA MET A 238 5.29 33.99 2.84
C MET A 238 5.87 34.54 1.53
N VAL A 239 6.69 35.60 1.64
CA VAL A 239 7.53 36.08 0.53
C VAL A 239 8.93 35.47 0.66
N GLY A 240 9.02 34.17 0.93
CA GLY A 240 10.26 33.40 0.87
C GLY A 240 10.38 32.68 -0.47
N ARG A 241 11.37 33.05 -1.27
CA ARG A 241 11.65 32.55 -2.64
C ARG A 241 12.18 31.11 -2.69
N ASP A 242 11.83 30.24 -1.74
CA ASP A 242 12.22 28.84 -1.79
C ASP A 242 11.20 28.06 -2.62
N ILE A 243 11.62 27.64 -3.83
CA ILE A 243 10.81 26.82 -4.75
C ILE A 243 10.30 25.55 -4.04
N THR A 244 11.01 25.00 -3.07
CA THR A 244 10.64 23.78 -2.34
C THR A 244 9.46 24.03 -1.41
N ILE A 245 9.52 25.09 -0.61
CA ILE A 245 8.45 25.49 0.30
C ILE A 245 7.25 25.96 -0.53
N ARG A 246 7.48 26.82 -1.53
CA ARG A 246 6.43 27.28 -2.44
C ARG A 246 5.83 26.14 -3.26
N ASN A 247 6.56 25.07 -3.59
CA ASN A 247 6.00 23.86 -4.19
C ASN A 247 5.19 23.06 -3.17
N CYS A 248 5.62 22.93 -1.92
CA CYS A 248 4.81 22.34 -0.85
C CYS A 248 3.48 23.10 -0.63
N PHE A 249 3.46 24.43 -0.85
CA PHE A 249 2.28 25.29 -0.70
C PHE A 249 1.43 25.49 -1.99
N LEU A 250 2.03 25.58 -3.19
CA LEU A 250 1.35 25.76 -4.49
C LEU A 250 0.99 24.44 -5.16
N LEU A 251 1.75 23.36 -4.93
CA LEU A 251 1.39 21.98 -5.31
C LEU A 251 0.68 21.24 -4.16
N GLY A 252 0.13 21.98 -3.18
CA GLY A 252 -0.41 21.48 -1.92
C GLY A 252 -0.81 20.00 -1.95
N GLY A 253 -0.02 19.15 -1.27
CA GLY A 253 -0.46 17.85 -0.78
C GLY A 253 -1.14 16.92 -1.80
N PHE A 254 -0.72 16.97 -3.06
CA PHE A 254 -1.14 15.98 -4.05
C PHE A 254 0.03 15.63 -4.93
N ILE A 255 0.83 14.66 -4.47
CA ILE A 255 1.48 13.77 -5.43
C ILE A 255 0.33 12.94 -6.04
N ARG A 256 -0.40 13.50 -7.02
CA ARG A 256 -0.82 12.65 -8.12
C ARG A 256 0.49 12.19 -8.71
N ILE A 257 0.87 10.94 -8.44
CA ILE A 257 1.84 10.25 -9.27
C ILE A 257 1.22 10.38 -10.66
N LYS A 258 1.76 11.28 -11.49
CA LYS A 258 1.47 11.23 -12.91
C LYS A 258 1.84 9.81 -13.30
N GLN A 259 0.85 9.01 -13.69
CA GLN A 259 1.13 7.98 -14.67
C GLN A 259 1.79 8.75 -15.81
N GLU A 260 3.10 8.55 -15.98
CA GLU A 260 3.75 8.95 -17.21
C GLU A 260 2.95 8.28 -18.32
N ASP A 261 2.46 9.09 -19.25
CA ASP A 261 1.81 8.68 -20.47
C ASP A 261 2.82 7.84 -21.26
N ASP A 262 2.83 6.53 -21.00
CA ASP A 262 3.45 5.54 -21.87
C ASP A 262 2.45 5.29 -23.04
N PRO A 263 2.83 5.52 -24.30
CA PRO A 263 1.91 5.45 -25.44
C PRO A 263 1.37 4.05 -25.76
N ASP A 264 1.73 3.01 -25.01
CA ASP A 264 1.14 1.67 -25.15
C ASP A 264 -0.08 1.53 -24.23
N VAL A 265 -1.11 2.31 -24.53
CA VAL A 265 -2.48 2.06 -24.06
C VAL A 265 -2.87 0.66 -24.52
N ILE A 266 -3.00 -0.26 -23.57
CA ILE A 266 -3.65 -1.55 -23.84
C ILE A 266 -5.09 -1.24 -24.22
N GLU A 267 -5.38 -1.35 -25.52
CA GLU A 267 -6.74 -1.30 -26.03
C GLU A 267 -7.62 -2.30 -25.27
N LYS A 268 -8.82 -1.83 -24.93
CA LYS A 268 -9.91 -2.60 -24.36
C LYS A 268 -10.02 -3.96 -25.09
N PRO A 269 -9.87 -5.11 -24.39
CA PRO A 269 -10.18 -6.40 -24.97
C PRO A 269 -11.61 -6.36 -25.51
N ALA A 270 -11.79 -6.75 -26.77
CA ALA A 270 -13.03 -6.54 -27.54
C ALA A 270 -14.31 -7.10 -26.85
N ASP A 271 -14.13 -7.97 -25.87
CA ASP A 271 -15.19 -8.73 -25.21
C ASP A 271 -15.66 -8.12 -23.86
N TYR A 272 -15.05 -7.02 -23.40
CA TYR A 272 -15.44 -6.37 -22.14
C TYR A 272 -16.45 -5.24 -22.35
N SER A 273 -17.51 -5.18 -21.53
CA SER A 273 -18.36 -3.99 -21.46
C SER A 273 -17.61 -2.84 -20.79
N GLU A 274 -17.99 -1.59 -21.09
CA GLU A 274 -17.39 -0.40 -20.43
C GLU A 274 -17.61 -0.42 -18.92
N GLU A 275 -18.77 -0.92 -18.46
CA GLU A 275 -19.10 -1.05 -17.04
C GLU A 275 -18.24 -2.12 -16.33
N ASP A 276 -17.95 -3.25 -16.99
CA ASP A 276 -17.07 -4.29 -16.44
C ASP A 276 -15.60 -3.85 -16.41
N TYR A 277 -15.18 -3.08 -17.41
CA TYR A 277 -13.84 -2.48 -17.45
C TYR A 277 -13.65 -1.44 -16.35
N GLU A 278 -14.63 -0.56 -16.13
CA GLU A 278 -14.63 0.43 -15.06
C GLU A 278 -14.74 -0.21 -13.66
N SER A 279 -15.50 -1.30 -13.51
CA SER A 279 -15.55 -2.10 -12.29
C SER A 279 -14.23 -2.83 -12.02
N TRP A 280 -13.54 -3.28 -13.07
CA TRP A 280 -12.22 -3.92 -13.03
C TRP A 280 -11.07 -2.94 -12.73
N ILE A 281 -11.19 -1.67 -13.14
CA ILE A 281 -10.25 -0.60 -12.78
C ILE A 281 -10.45 -0.16 -11.32
N ASN A 282 -11.69 -0.10 -10.85
CA ASN A 282 -12.02 0.38 -9.50
C ASN A 282 -12.01 -0.73 -8.43
N VAL A 283 -10.88 -1.41 -8.26
CA VAL A 283 -10.68 -2.38 -7.16
C VAL A 283 -10.94 -1.72 -5.78
N ASP A 284 -10.66 -0.43 -5.64
CA ASP A 284 -10.94 0.36 -4.43
C ASP A 284 -12.45 0.55 -4.15
N SER A 285 -13.30 0.63 -5.18
CA SER A 285 -14.76 0.75 -4.99
C SER A 285 -15.36 -0.55 -4.44
N ASN A 286 -14.79 -1.69 -4.79
CA ASN A 286 -15.24 -3.00 -4.32
C ASN A 286 -14.82 -3.26 -2.87
N LEU A 287 -13.66 -2.76 -2.42
CA LEU A 287 -13.23 -2.85 -1.03
C LEU A 287 -14.08 -1.96 -0.09
N GLU A 288 -14.47 -0.75 -0.53
CA GLU A 288 -15.40 0.09 0.23
C GLU A 288 -16.80 -0.52 0.34
N LYS A 289 -17.30 -1.20 -0.70
CA LYS A 289 -18.61 -1.85 -0.69
C LYS A 289 -18.64 -3.05 0.27
N VAL A 290 -17.58 -3.86 0.31
CA VAL A 290 -17.48 -5.01 1.24
C VAL A 290 -17.43 -4.53 2.70
N GLY A 291 -16.67 -3.47 3.00
CA GLY A 291 -16.63 -2.88 4.35
C GLY A 291 -17.94 -2.22 4.80
N LYS A 292 -18.74 -1.70 3.87
CA LYS A 292 -20.08 -1.15 4.15
C LYS A 292 -21.14 -2.25 4.32
N LEU A 293 -21.04 -3.36 3.60
CA LEU A 293 -21.95 -4.50 3.72
C LEU A 293 -21.75 -5.29 5.03
N GLN A 294 -20.51 -5.46 5.49
CA GLN A 294 -20.22 -6.09 6.80
C GLN A 294 -20.72 -5.24 7.98
N LYS A 295 -20.67 -3.91 7.88
CA LYS A 295 -21.26 -3.01 8.89
C LYS A 295 -22.79 -3.02 8.90
N GLN A 296 -23.45 -3.24 7.76
CA GLN A 296 -24.91 -3.33 7.69
C GLN A 296 -25.46 -4.67 8.19
N GLN A 297 -24.71 -5.77 8.07
CA GLN A 297 -25.11 -7.07 8.64
C GLN A 297 -24.99 -7.10 10.17
N ASN A 298 -23.97 -6.45 10.75
CA ASN A 298 -23.81 -6.39 12.22
C ASN A 298 -24.80 -5.45 12.94
N VAL A 299 -25.50 -4.56 12.23
CA VAL A 299 -26.56 -3.70 12.81
C VAL A 299 -27.94 -4.37 12.75
N LYS A 300 -28.10 -5.43 11.95
CA LYS A 300 -29.38 -6.15 11.84
C LYS A 300 -29.52 -7.32 12.82
N HIS A 301 -28.48 -7.69 13.57
CA HIS A 301 -28.49 -8.79 14.53
C HIS A 301 -28.03 -8.39 15.95
N GLY A 302 -28.14 -7.10 16.28
CA GLY A 302 -27.95 -6.56 17.63
C GLY A 302 -29.26 -6.00 18.18
#